data_AF-A0A239PZZ6-F1
#
_entry.id   AF-A0A239PZZ6-F1
#
_cell.length_a   1.000
_cell.length_b   1.000
_cell.length_c   1.000
_cell.angle_alpha   90.00
_cell.angle_beta   90.00
_cell.angle_gamma   90.00
#
_symmetry.space_group_name_H-M   'P 1'
#
loop_
_entity.id
_entity.type
_entity.pdbx_description
1 polymer ?
#
loop_
_entity_poly.entity_id
_entity_poly.type
_entity_poly.pdbx_seq_one_letter_code
_entity_poly.pdbx_strand_id
1 'polypeptide(L)'
;MIGFSSSSALYALVVASAGFVFPMSSHAQESDSQRANLLRQIIVDLEDEAAQLETSLSESRAELEALTGKIAPAQTQLEDITAEIARLSAERDSLESLVAQGSEEQQEIARQTTQAQDSLTALEQSITQRRTELAQLESRQQALQAAIATLETDRTALESATEDLRQARSEQEQEIQRLTEEITSLVNQRDATQEEVAQAASAEATELDDQIARRRAEMRGLDDSVAALKTEIEQLDQQKQTLAAELQQTQDRATQQEELEAALAEQRSELERLTAEADSLRQQIAELSGQSDEFAAQAALSHEMAEEKARLAEQVAAQKETAEQLAARIADQEEQLAALEGNAAELTSQIEQLDERKRTLATELQQAQDRAAQQAALEEALTKQRAELEGLTTKANSLRQQVAELTSQQQSLQSPTAALAEPEPEAEATAPAEIINAAEADPAPEMTGQPREPSVVDEALAVMPGLPGDPTLLTQLRDALIKGDCPATALSRIQQPINRQSLLSLISHLGSC
;
A
#
# COMPACT_ATOMS: atom_id res chain seq x y z
N MET A 1 7.54 200.38 -14.79
CA MET A 1 6.11 200.67 -14.49
C MET A 1 6.03 200.70 -12.97
N ILE A 2 5.58 201.73 -12.24
CA ILE A 2 4.97 203.07 -12.50
C ILE A 2 5.62 204.03 -11.43
N GLY A 3 5.75 205.36 -11.56
CA GLY A 3 5.33 206.35 -12.56
C GLY A 3 4.73 207.61 -11.88
N PHE A 4 4.52 208.70 -12.63
CA PHE A 4 4.08 210.05 -12.17
C PHE A 4 5.08 210.84 -11.26
N SER A 5 4.88 212.15 -11.07
CA SER A 5 5.25 213.25 -12.01
C SER A 5 4.88 214.67 -11.48
N SER A 6 5.84 215.61 -11.61
CA SER A 6 5.68 217.05 -11.96
C SER A 6 4.96 218.10 -11.07
N SER A 7 5.52 219.33 -11.16
CA SER A 7 4.90 220.69 -11.05
C SER A 7 4.85 221.39 -9.68
N SER A 8 4.77 222.74 -9.55
CA SER A 8 5.45 223.91 -10.19
C SER A 8 4.62 225.22 -10.06
N ALA A 9 5.10 226.21 -9.29
CA ALA A 9 4.76 227.67 -9.33
C ALA A 9 5.62 228.39 -8.24
N LEU A 10 6.22 229.59 -8.33
CA LEU A 10 6.17 230.77 -9.22
C LEU A 10 5.02 231.77 -8.96
N TYR A 11 5.31 232.92 -8.32
CA TYR A 11 4.69 234.24 -8.56
C TYR A 11 5.52 235.40 -7.95
N ALA A 12 5.26 236.67 -8.34
CA ALA A 12 5.98 237.87 -7.89
C ALA A 12 5.10 239.15 -7.90
N LEU A 13 5.48 240.20 -7.16
CA LEU A 13 4.85 241.55 -7.19
C LEU A 13 5.82 242.66 -6.67
N VAL A 14 5.48 243.95 -6.80
CA VAL A 14 5.91 244.86 -7.90
C VAL A 14 5.25 246.25 -7.71
N VAL A 15 6.03 247.35 -7.58
CA VAL A 15 5.62 248.79 -7.82
C VAL A 15 4.59 249.35 -6.78
N ALA A 16 4.24 250.64 -6.54
CA ALA A 16 4.51 252.04 -7.01
C ALA A 16 4.59 252.99 -5.77
N SER A 17 5.06 254.26 -5.71
CA SER A 17 5.62 255.29 -6.64
C SER A 17 4.74 256.50 -7.08
N ALA A 18 5.19 257.73 -6.73
CA ALA A 18 4.95 259.06 -7.35
C ALA A 18 3.77 259.99 -6.93
N GLY A 19 3.98 261.32 -7.09
CA GLY A 19 3.04 262.46 -6.85
C GLY A 19 3.56 263.44 -5.77
N PHE A 20 4.02 264.69 -5.98
CA PHE A 20 3.93 265.73 -7.04
C PHE A 20 2.72 266.69 -6.93
N VAL A 21 2.97 268.00 -7.18
CA VAL A 21 2.06 269.14 -7.56
C VAL A 21 2.12 270.39 -6.63
N PHE A 22 2.55 271.51 -7.24
CA PHE A 22 2.49 272.92 -6.79
C PHE A 22 1.04 273.46 -6.75
N PRO A 23 0.73 274.54 -6.00
CA PRO A 23 0.61 275.83 -6.72
C PRO A 23 1.02 277.10 -5.95
N MET A 24 1.40 278.12 -6.72
CA MET A 24 1.54 279.52 -6.30
C MET A 24 0.41 280.38 -6.92
N SER A 25 0.26 281.63 -6.46
CA SER A 25 -0.55 282.71 -7.05
C SER A 25 -2.07 282.66 -6.76
N SER A 26 -2.82 283.77 -6.77
CA SER A 26 -2.51 285.20 -6.54
C SER A 26 -3.84 285.99 -6.48
N HIS A 27 -3.87 287.08 -5.71
CA HIS A 27 -4.70 288.31 -5.79
C HIS A 27 -4.52 289.01 -4.42
N ALA A 28 -4.03 290.25 -4.31
CA ALA A 28 -4.74 291.50 -4.60
C ALA A 28 -6.07 291.58 -3.80
N GLN A 29 -6.24 292.45 -2.79
CA GLN A 29 -5.48 293.67 -2.49
C GLN A 29 -5.72 294.11 -1.02
N GLU A 30 -4.73 293.95 -0.12
CA GLU A 30 -4.45 294.79 1.07
C GLU A 30 -3.34 294.20 1.97
N SER A 31 -2.51 295.07 2.58
CA SER A 31 -1.53 294.81 3.65
C SER A 31 -0.44 293.71 3.45
N ASP A 32 0.83 294.11 3.46
CA ASP A 32 1.99 293.22 3.26
C ASP A 32 2.20 292.11 4.32
N SER A 33 1.49 292.15 5.45
CA SER A 33 1.69 291.20 6.56
C SER A 33 1.43 289.73 6.19
N GLN A 34 0.60 289.43 5.20
CA GLN A 34 0.20 288.05 4.90
C GLN A 34 1.31 287.23 4.21
N ARG A 35 2.14 287.85 3.36
CA ARG A 35 3.17 287.14 2.57
C ARG A 35 4.29 286.53 3.41
N ALA A 36 4.61 287.15 4.54
CA ALA A 36 5.66 286.68 5.45
C ALA A 36 5.30 285.37 6.18
N ASN A 37 4.02 285.11 6.42
CA ASN A 37 3.57 283.89 7.10
C ASN A 37 3.66 282.66 6.18
N LEU A 38 3.37 282.80 4.89
CA LEU A 38 3.33 281.65 3.96
C LEU A 38 4.73 281.10 3.65
N LEU A 39 5.75 281.96 3.61
CA LEU A 39 7.16 281.51 3.51
C LEU A 39 7.66 280.86 4.80
N ARG A 40 7.16 281.27 5.98
CA ARG A 40 7.45 280.56 7.24
C ARG A 40 6.83 279.18 7.26
N GLN A 41 5.60 279.03 6.74
CA GLN A 41 4.93 277.73 6.66
C GLN A 41 5.79 276.73 5.88
N ILE A 42 6.23 277.08 4.67
CA ILE A 42 7.05 276.19 3.82
C ILE A 42 8.40 275.84 4.46
N ILE A 43 9.01 276.75 5.23
CA ILE A 43 10.24 276.45 5.97
C ILE A 43 9.97 275.44 7.09
N VAL A 44 8.89 275.61 7.86
CA VAL A 44 8.46 274.65 8.89
C VAL A 44 8.13 273.29 8.27
N ASP A 45 7.42 273.27 7.14
CA ASP A 45 7.05 272.03 6.46
C ASP A 45 8.30 271.26 5.95
N LEU A 46 9.35 271.98 5.50
CA LEU A 46 10.64 271.39 5.09
C LEU A 46 11.54 271.01 6.28
N GLU A 47 11.49 271.72 7.40
CA GLU A 47 12.16 271.34 8.64
C GLU A 47 11.54 270.06 9.22
N ASP A 48 10.21 269.90 9.13
CA ASP A 48 9.48 268.69 9.51
C ASP A 48 9.77 267.52 8.56
N GLU A 49 9.78 267.74 7.23
CA GLU A 49 10.15 266.71 6.24
C GLU A 49 11.62 266.26 6.39
N ALA A 50 12.54 267.18 6.73
CA ALA A 50 13.92 266.84 7.06
C ALA A 50 14.01 266.02 8.36
N ALA A 51 13.25 266.37 9.40
CA ALA A 51 13.18 265.60 10.64
C ALA A 51 12.55 264.20 10.44
N GLN A 52 11.56 264.07 9.55
CA GLN A 52 11.00 262.79 9.14
C GLN A 52 12.02 261.94 8.38
N LEU A 53 12.81 262.53 7.47
CA LEU A 53 13.90 261.83 6.77
C LEU A 53 15.04 261.41 7.72
N GLU A 54 15.42 262.25 8.68
CA GLU A 54 16.43 261.90 9.69
C GLU A 54 15.94 260.80 10.65
N THR A 55 14.65 260.83 11.01
CA THR A 55 13.96 259.75 11.73
C THR A 55 14.00 258.45 10.91
N SER A 56 13.57 258.48 9.65
CA SER A 56 13.54 257.30 8.78
C SER A 56 14.94 256.74 8.47
N LEU A 57 15.97 257.60 8.40
CA LEU A 57 17.37 257.17 8.31
C LEU A 57 17.85 256.49 9.60
N SER A 58 17.40 256.97 10.76
CA SER A 58 17.67 256.36 12.07
C SER A 58 16.98 255.00 12.20
N GLU A 59 15.71 254.90 11.80
CA GLU A 59 14.93 253.66 11.73
C GLU A 59 15.58 252.65 10.77
N SER A 60 15.97 253.08 9.57
CA SER A 60 16.66 252.22 8.57
C SER A 60 18.02 251.73 9.07
N ARG A 61 18.74 252.54 9.86
CA ARG A 61 19.99 252.12 10.52
C ARG A 61 19.73 251.13 11.63
N ALA A 62 18.72 251.36 12.47
CA ALA A 62 18.32 250.44 13.53
C ALA A 62 17.82 249.10 12.96
N GLU A 63 17.12 249.12 11.81
CA GLU A 63 16.72 247.90 11.11
C GLU A 63 17.92 247.17 10.50
N LEU A 64 18.86 247.88 9.85
CA LEU A 64 20.11 247.27 9.37
C LEU A 64 20.97 246.69 10.50
N GLU A 65 21.05 247.37 11.66
CA GLU A 65 21.74 246.87 12.85
C GLU A 65 21.02 245.65 13.43
N ALA A 66 19.68 245.67 13.50
CA ALA A 66 18.87 244.52 13.93
C ALA A 66 18.91 243.34 12.94
N LEU A 67 19.05 243.58 11.64
CA LEU A 67 19.26 242.54 10.63
C LEU A 67 20.68 241.98 10.70
N THR A 68 21.69 242.83 10.87
CA THR A 68 23.09 242.39 11.08
C THR A 68 23.21 241.57 12.37
N GLY A 69 22.55 241.99 13.44
CA GLY A 69 22.41 241.24 14.70
C GLY A 69 21.61 239.94 14.58
N LYS A 70 20.85 239.73 13.49
CA LYS A 70 20.20 238.44 13.15
C LYS A 70 21.06 237.56 12.24
N ILE A 71 21.95 238.13 11.42
CA ILE A 71 22.85 237.36 10.53
C ILE A 71 23.77 236.45 11.34
N ALA A 72 24.42 236.97 12.39
CA ALA A 72 25.32 236.17 13.22
C ALA A 72 24.65 234.94 13.88
N PRO A 73 23.52 235.05 14.61
CA PRO A 73 22.84 233.88 15.16
C PRO A 73 22.22 232.98 14.08
N ALA A 74 21.83 233.50 12.92
CA ALA A 74 21.39 232.67 11.80
C ALA A 74 22.54 231.87 11.17
N GLN A 75 23.77 232.41 11.15
CA GLN A 75 24.97 231.69 10.75
C GLN A 75 25.31 230.58 11.76
N THR A 76 25.28 230.86 13.07
CA THR A 76 25.44 229.84 14.11
C THR A 76 24.37 228.74 13.99
N GLN A 77 23.10 229.09 13.76
CA GLN A 77 22.04 228.10 13.52
C GLN A 77 22.30 227.25 12.28
N LEU A 78 22.85 227.80 11.20
CA LEU A 78 23.24 227.02 10.01
C LEU A 78 24.43 226.10 10.29
N GLU A 79 25.40 226.52 11.10
CA GLU A 79 26.52 225.67 11.54
C GLU A 79 26.03 224.53 12.46
N ASP A 80 25.17 224.83 13.44
CA ASP A 80 24.53 223.85 14.33
C ASP A 80 23.71 222.82 13.54
N ILE A 81 22.85 223.28 12.61
CA ILE A 81 22.05 222.40 11.74
C ILE A 81 22.96 221.57 10.81
N THR A 82 24.07 222.12 10.33
CA THR A 82 25.03 221.37 9.50
C THR A 82 25.73 220.28 10.33
N ALA A 83 26.09 220.56 11.58
CA ALA A 83 26.65 219.59 12.51
C ALA A 83 25.63 218.51 12.89
N GLU A 84 24.36 218.87 13.10
CA GLU A 84 23.26 217.93 13.35
C GLU A 84 22.99 217.04 12.13
N ILE A 85 22.95 217.57 10.91
CA ILE A 85 22.83 216.79 9.67
C ILE A 85 24.02 215.84 9.50
N ALA A 86 25.25 216.28 9.77
CA ALA A 86 26.44 215.42 9.70
C ALA A 86 26.38 214.28 10.73
N ARG A 87 25.94 214.57 11.96
CA ARG A 87 25.71 213.57 13.01
C ARG A 87 24.62 212.58 12.61
N LEU A 88 23.45 213.06 12.20
CA LEU A 88 22.32 212.23 11.79
C LEU A 88 22.65 211.39 10.55
N SER A 89 23.50 211.89 9.64
CA SER A 89 24.04 211.07 8.55
C SER A 89 24.83 209.90 9.11
N ALA A 90 25.84 210.14 9.96
CA ALA A 90 26.70 209.10 10.51
C ALA A 90 25.93 208.11 11.41
N GLU A 91 24.91 208.59 12.12
CA GLU A 91 23.98 207.76 12.89
C GLU A 91 23.15 206.86 11.97
N ARG A 92 22.64 207.40 10.86
CA ARG A 92 21.95 206.64 9.79
C ARG A 92 22.88 205.65 9.09
N ASP A 93 24.12 206.02 8.77
CA ASP A 93 25.13 205.15 8.15
C ASP A 93 25.48 203.97 9.09
N SER A 94 25.55 204.23 10.41
CA SER A 94 25.72 203.22 11.45
C SER A 94 24.51 202.29 11.58
N LEU A 95 23.29 202.84 11.57
CA LEU A 95 22.04 202.07 11.59
C LEU A 95 21.87 201.19 10.33
N GLU A 96 22.26 201.69 9.16
CA GLU A 96 22.24 200.93 7.90
C GLU A 96 23.20 199.73 7.96
N SER A 97 24.40 199.91 8.54
CA SER A 97 25.34 198.82 8.83
C SER A 97 24.78 197.79 9.82
N LEU A 98 24.14 198.23 10.91
CA LEU A 98 23.50 197.33 11.89
C LEU A 98 22.30 196.58 11.30
N VAL A 99 21.53 197.20 10.41
CA VAL A 99 20.43 196.52 9.69
C VAL A 99 20.96 195.49 8.70
N ALA A 100 22.09 195.75 8.02
CA ALA A 100 22.76 194.77 7.17
C ALA A 100 23.25 193.57 7.98
N GLN A 101 23.96 193.80 9.10
CA GLN A 101 24.44 192.74 10.00
C GLN A 101 23.28 191.91 10.56
N GLY A 102 22.22 192.56 11.06
CA GLY A 102 21.02 191.88 11.54
C GLY A 102 20.29 191.07 10.45
N SER A 103 20.37 191.49 9.19
CA SER A 103 19.83 190.73 8.05
C SER A 103 20.67 189.50 7.71
N GLU A 104 22.00 189.59 7.80
CA GLU A 104 22.89 188.44 7.63
C GLU A 104 22.72 187.41 8.77
N GLU A 105 22.66 187.88 10.02
CA GLU A 105 22.35 187.03 11.19
C GLU A 105 20.98 186.37 11.04
N GLN A 106 19.94 187.11 10.63
CA GLN A 106 18.60 186.55 10.40
C GLN A 106 18.59 185.49 9.29
N GLN A 107 19.37 185.67 8.22
CA GLN A 107 19.51 184.69 7.13
C GLN A 107 20.22 183.41 7.59
N GLU A 108 21.31 183.51 8.36
CA GLU A 108 22.00 182.33 8.88
C GLU A 108 21.16 181.61 9.95
N ILE A 109 20.47 182.34 10.84
CA ILE A 109 19.51 181.75 11.79
C ILE A 109 18.38 181.02 11.04
N ALA A 110 17.85 181.59 9.96
CA ALA A 110 16.85 180.92 9.12
C ALA A 110 17.42 179.64 8.49
N ARG A 111 18.63 179.68 7.92
CA ARG A 111 19.32 178.52 7.33
C ARG A 111 19.55 177.41 8.36
N GLN A 112 20.02 177.76 9.56
CA GLN A 112 20.20 176.81 10.67
C GLN A 112 18.87 176.23 11.15
N THR A 113 17.81 177.05 11.20
CA THR A 113 16.45 176.60 11.58
C THR A 113 15.92 175.58 10.58
N THR A 114 16.05 175.82 9.27
CA THR A 114 15.68 174.83 8.24
C THR A 114 16.51 173.56 8.36
N GLN A 115 17.83 173.66 8.49
CA GLN A 115 18.71 172.51 8.66
C GLN A 115 18.37 171.67 9.91
N ALA A 116 17.93 172.32 11.00
CA ALA A 116 17.45 171.64 12.20
C ALA A 116 16.08 170.97 11.99
N GLN A 117 15.15 171.60 11.25
CA GLN A 117 13.84 171.05 10.91
C GLN A 117 13.96 169.80 10.00
N ASP A 118 14.83 169.85 8.99
CA ASP A 118 15.14 168.71 8.13
C ASP A 118 15.75 167.55 8.94
N SER A 119 16.70 167.87 9.82
CA SER A 119 17.36 166.88 10.70
C SER A 119 16.37 166.23 11.68
N LEU A 120 15.46 167.02 12.26
CA LEU A 120 14.40 166.53 13.14
C LEU A 120 13.43 165.61 12.39
N THR A 121 13.00 166.01 11.19
CA THR A 121 12.10 165.22 10.33
C THR A 121 12.73 163.87 9.95
N ALA A 122 14.02 163.87 9.58
CA ALA A 122 14.77 162.64 9.29
C ALA A 122 14.92 161.73 10.54
N LEU A 123 15.11 162.32 11.73
CA LEU A 123 15.19 161.59 12.98
C LEU A 123 13.83 160.97 13.37
N GLU A 124 12.72 161.69 13.19
CA GLU A 124 11.36 161.18 13.41
C GLU A 124 11.01 160.02 12.48
N GLN A 125 11.42 160.09 11.21
CA GLN A 125 11.31 158.98 10.26
C GLN A 125 12.12 157.76 10.73
N SER A 126 13.38 157.95 11.15
CA SER A 126 14.22 156.86 11.67
C SER A 126 13.67 156.23 12.96
N ILE A 127 13.15 157.05 13.88
CA ILE A 127 12.47 156.58 15.09
C ILE A 127 11.22 155.76 14.74
N THR A 128 10.45 156.19 13.73
CA THR A 128 9.25 155.49 13.27
C THR A 128 9.61 154.14 12.64
N GLN A 129 10.60 154.09 11.75
CA GLN A 129 11.11 152.84 11.19
C GLN A 129 11.56 151.86 12.29
N ARG A 130 12.38 152.33 13.25
CA ARG A 130 12.89 151.49 14.34
C ARG A 130 11.79 150.96 15.26
N ARG A 131 10.70 151.70 15.46
CA ARG A 131 9.51 151.21 16.18
C ARG A 131 8.81 150.08 15.41
N THR A 132 8.71 150.17 14.09
CA THR A 132 8.17 149.09 13.25
C THR A 132 9.08 147.86 13.26
N GLU A 133 10.40 148.03 13.15
CA GLU A 133 11.38 146.94 13.26
C GLU A 133 11.31 146.23 14.61
N LEU A 134 11.21 147.00 15.71
CA LEU A 134 11.07 146.46 17.07
C LEU A 134 9.79 145.61 17.21
N ALA A 135 8.63 146.13 16.78
CA ALA A 135 7.37 145.39 16.85
C ALA A 135 7.37 144.10 16.00
N GLN A 136 8.08 144.09 14.86
CA GLN A 136 8.29 142.88 14.06
C GLN A 136 9.18 141.86 14.77
N LEU A 137 10.24 142.31 15.46
CA LEU A 137 11.12 141.44 16.25
C LEU A 137 10.40 140.86 17.48
N GLU A 138 9.60 141.66 18.19
CA GLU A 138 8.77 141.23 19.32
C GLU A 138 7.74 140.17 18.88
N SER A 139 7.04 140.40 17.76
CA SER A 139 6.10 139.43 17.18
C SER A 139 6.81 138.13 16.77
N ARG A 140 8.00 138.22 16.15
CA ARG A 140 8.81 137.05 15.80
C ARG A 140 9.31 136.30 17.04
N GLN A 141 9.68 137.00 18.11
CA GLN A 141 10.09 136.39 19.37
C GLN A 141 8.93 135.59 19.99
N GLN A 142 7.73 136.17 20.05
CA GLN A 142 6.53 135.48 20.56
C GLN A 142 6.20 134.23 19.73
N ALA A 143 6.27 134.33 18.40
CA ALA A 143 6.05 133.18 17.51
C ALA A 143 7.09 132.06 17.72
N LEU A 144 8.37 132.40 17.93
CA LEU A 144 9.41 131.43 18.25
C LEU A 144 9.23 130.80 19.63
N GLN A 145 8.82 131.57 20.64
CA GLN A 145 8.51 131.05 21.98
C GLN A 145 7.34 130.07 21.95
N ALA A 146 6.28 130.37 21.20
CA ALA A 146 5.15 129.46 20.99
C ALA A 146 5.61 128.15 20.29
N ALA A 147 6.42 128.26 19.23
CA ALA A 147 6.95 127.10 18.52
C ALA A 147 7.85 126.21 19.39
N ILE A 148 8.66 126.80 20.28
CA ILE A 148 9.47 126.06 21.26
C ILE A 148 8.56 125.28 22.22
N ALA A 149 7.55 125.92 22.81
CA ALA A 149 6.62 125.25 23.72
C ALA A 149 5.84 124.09 23.05
N THR A 150 5.48 124.23 21.76
CA THR A 150 4.92 123.14 20.97
C THR A 150 5.93 121.99 20.81
N LEU A 151 7.16 122.27 20.39
CA LEU A 151 8.20 121.26 20.21
C LEU A 151 8.60 120.54 21.52
N GLU A 152 8.54 121.22 22.67
CA GLU A 152 8.73 120.61 23.99
C GLU A 152 7.56 119.67 24.36
N THR A 153 6.34 120.04 23.98
CA THR A 153 5.14 119.18 24.13
C THR A 153 5.23 117.95 23.23
N ASP A 154 5.53 118.14 21.93
CA ASP A 154 5.69 117.06 20.97
C ASP A 154 6.82 116.10 21.38
N ARG A 155 7.94 116.65 21.87
CA ARG A 155 9.06 115.86 22.41
C ARG A 155 8.64 114.98 23.57
N THR A 156 7.95 115.53 24.57
CA THR A 156 7.53 114.74 25.75
C THR A 156 6.50 113.68 25.40
N ALA A 157 5.60 113.94 24.44
CA ALA A 157 4.70 112.93 23.90
C ALA A 157 5.43 111.81 23.15
N LEU A 158 6.45 112.14 22.35
CA LEU A 158 7.31 111.16 21.66
C LEU A 158 8.18 110.36 22.63
N GLU A 159 8.68 110.98 23.71
CA GLU A 159 9.44 110.29 24.76
C GLU A 159 8.55 109.26 25.48
N SER A 160 7.30 109.60 25.83
CA SER A 160 6.32 108.66 26.40
C SER A 160 6.03 107.50 25.44
N ALA A 161 5.62 107.81 24.19
CA ALA A 161 5.27 106.80 23.20
C ALA A 161 6.44 105.85 22.86
N THR A 162 7.68 106.34 22.98
CA THR A 162 8.88 105.50 22.83
C THR A 162 9.05 104.52 23.99
N GLU A 163 8.73 104.94 25.22
CA GLU A 163 8.79 104.06 26.40
C GLU A 163 7.65 103.03 26.40
N ASP A 164 6.42 103.44 26.05
CA ASP A 164 5.28 102.54 25.85
C ASP A 164 5.62 101.42 24.84
N LEU A 165 6.29 101.78 23.73
CA LEU A 165 6.79 100.82 22.73
C LEU A 165 7.94 99.94 23.23
N ARG A 166 8.79 100.42 24.15
CA ARG A 166 9.81 99.58 24.80
C ARG A 166 9.18 98.55 25.73
N GLN A 167 8.21 98.97 26.54
CA GLN A 167 7.49 98.05 27.43
C GLN A 167 6.75 96.98 26.62
N ALA A 168 5.93 97.38 25.64
CA ALA A 168 5.17 96.45 24.79
C ALA A 168 6.09 95.47 24.04
N ARG A 169 7.28 95.92 23.61
CA ARG A 169 8.30 95.04 23.03
C ARG A 169 8.86 94.05 24.06
N SER A 170 9.16 94.48 25.28
CA SER A 170 9.69 93.59 26.33
C SER A 170 8.68 92.53 26.76
N GLU A 171 7.39 92.89 26.80
CA GLU A 171 6.28 91.95 27.04
C GLU A 171 6.18 90.91 25.90
N GLN A 172 6.32 91.34 24.65
CA GLN A 172 6.35 90.43 23.49
C GLN A 172 7.58 89.51 23.50
N GLU A 173 8.77 90.02 23.86
CA GLU A 173 9.99 89.21 23.96
C GLU A 173 9.87 88.12 25.05
N GLN A 174 9.23 88.45 26.18
CA GLN A 174 8.93 87.47 27.25
C GLN A 174 7.91 86.40 26.81
N GLU A 175 6.82 86.79 26.12
CA GLU A 175 5.83 85.83 25.62
C GLU A 175 6.41 84.93 24.52
N ILE A 176 7.28 85.46 23.64
CA ILE A 176 8.02 84.66 22.65
C ILE A 176 8.92 83.63 23.35
N GLN A 177 9.62 84.01 24.43
CA GLN A 177 10.41 83.05 25.20
C GLN A 177 9.51 81.97 25.82
N ARG A 178 8.41 82.36 26.50
CA ARG A 178 7.46 81.43 27.13
C ARG A 178 6.89 80.41 26.13
N LEU A 179 6.48 80.88 24.95
CA LEU A 179 5.98 80.02 23.87
C LEU A 179 7.07 79.11 23.29
N THR A 180 8.33 79.56 23.24
CA THR A 180 9.47 78.75 22.79
C THR A 180 9.76 77.61 23.77
N GLU A 181 9.69 77.88 25.07
CA GLU A 181 9.82 76.88 26.14
C GLU A 181 8.64 75.87 26.11
N GLU A 182 7.42 76.36 25.91
CA GLU A 182 6.21 75.53 25.75
C GLU A 182 6.29 74.59 24.54
N ILE A 183 6.67 75.12 23.36
CA ILE A 183 6.90 74.33 22.13
C ILE A 183 7.99 73.27 22.36
N THR A 184 9.08 73.62 23.04
CA THR A 184 10.17 72.68 23.34
C THR A 184 9.69 71.55 24.26
N SER A 185 8.87 71.85 25.26
CA SER A 185 8.24 70.85 26.13
C SER A 185 7.30 69.90 25.36
N LEU A 186 6.44 70.46 24.49
CA LEU A 186 5.51 69.67 23.67
C LEU A 186 6.23 68.78 22.63
N VAL A 187 7.35 69.24 22.06
CA VAL A 187 8.21 68.45 21.17
C VAL A 187 8.81 67.26 21.92
N ASN A 188 9.36 67.47 23.12
CA ASN A 188 9.93 66.39 23.93
C ASN A 188 8.86 65.37 24.36
N GLN A 189 7.65 65.83 24.69
CA GLN A 189 6.51 64.96 25.03
C GLN A 189 6.07 64.11 23.82
N ARG A 190 5.95 64.73 22.63
CA ARG A 190 5.65 64.02 21.38
C ARG A 190 6.65 62.90 21.13
N ASP A 191 7.95 63.19 21.24
CA ASP A 191 9.00 62.23 20.90
C ASP A 191 9.06 61.07 21.91
N ALA A 192 8.85 61.33 23.20
CA ALA A 192 8.70 60.29 24.22
C ALA A 192 7.48 59.39 23.94
N THR A 193 6.29 59.96 23.70
CA THR A 193 5.09 59.16 23.39
C THR A 193 5.23 58.41 22.05
N GLN A 194 5.94 58.97 21.06
CA GLN A 194 6.23 58.28 19.81
C GLN A 194 7.16 57.08 20.02
N GLU A 195 8.14 57.19 20.93
CA GLU A 195 8.98 56.05 21.32
C GLU A 195 8.17 54.99 22.10
N GLU A 196 7.36 55.38 23.09
CA GLU A 196 6.48 54.48 23.85
C GLU A 196 5.54 53.68 22.92
N VAL A 197 4.90 54.35 21.94
CA VAL A 197 4.04 53.71 20.95
C VAL A 197 4.82 52.75 20.04
N ALA A 198 6.04 53.11 19.62
CA ALA A 198 6.88 52.24 18.81
C ALA A 198 7.35 50.99 19.58
N GLN A 199 7.73 51.14 20.86
CA GLN A 199 8.09 50.03 21.74
C GLN A 199 6.88 49.11 21.99
N ALA A 200 5.71 49.67 22.30
CA ALA A 200 4.48 48.91 22.54
C ALA A 200 4.04 48.11 21.29
N ALA A 201 4.02 48.74 20.12
CA ALA A 201 3.67 48.07 18.86
C ALA A 201 4.66 46.96 18.48
N SER A 202 5.96 47.15 18.76
CA SER A 202 6.98 46.11 18.56
C SER A 202 6.80 44.91 19.49
N ALA A 203 6.45 45.16 20.76
CA ALA A 203 6.15 44.11 21.74
C ALA A 203 4.88 43.33 21.38
N GLU A 204 3.80 44.03 20.99
CA GLU A 204 2.55 43.39 20.56
C GLU A 204 2.74 42.55 19.29
N ALA A 205 3.46 43.08 18.29
CA ALA A 205 3.81 42.31 17.08
C ALA A 205 4.59 41.04 17.42
N THR A 206 5.55 41.12 18.34
CA THR A 206 6.36 39.97 18.78
C THR A 206 5.50 38.91 19.47
N GLU A 207 4.63 39.29 20.40
CA GLU A 207 3.72 38.35 21.09
C GLU A 207 2.69 37.74 20.13
N LEU A 208 2.19 38.50 19.13
CA LEU A 208 1.31 37.97 18.09
C LEU A 208 2.01 36.95 17.19
N ASP A 209 3.25 37.20 16.75
CA ASP A 209 4.03 36.21 16.00
C ASP A 209 4.32 34.96 16.84
N ASP A 210 4.58 35.11 18.14
CA ASP A 210 4.80 33.99 19.07
C ASP A 210 3.50 33.17 19.27
N GLN A 211 2.35 33.81 19.40
CA GLN A 211 1.04 33.13 19.43
C GLN A 211 0.75 32.42 18.10
N ILE A 212 1.04 33.04 16.95
CA ILE A 212 0.90 32.43 15.63
C ILE A 212 1.83 31.21 15.49
N ALA A 213 3.07 31.29 15.99
CA ALA A 213 4.00 30.17 16.02
C ALA A 213 3.49 29.01 16.90
N ARG A 214 2.99 29.30 18.11
CA ARG A 214 2.37 28.32 19.02
C ARG A 214 1.14 27.65 18.37
N ARG A 215 0.22 28.42 17.75
CA ARG A 215 -0.95 27.86 17.02
C ARG A 215 -0.55 27.03 15.80
N ARG A 216 0.51 27.42 15.07
CA ARG A 216 1.06 26.60 13.96
C ARG A 216 1.67 25.29 14.45
N ALA A 217 2.25 25.25 15.64
CA ALA A 217 2.75 24.01 16.24
C ALA A 217 1.61 23.11 16.74
N GLU A 218 0.58 23.70 17.38
CA GLU A 218 -0.63 23.00 17.83
C GLU A 218 -1.38 22.34 16.66
N MET A 219 -1.58 23.06 15.54
CA MET A 219 -2.21 22.49 14.34
C MET A 219 -1.43 21.29 13.78
N ARG A 220 -0.09 21.34 13.72
CA ARG A 220 0.73 20.19 13.30
C ARG A 220 0.57 18.99 14.23
N GLY A 221 0.59 19.22 15.54
CA GLY A 221 0.36 18.15 16.53
C GLY A 221 -1.02 17.50 16.39
N LEU A 222 -2.04 18.27 15.99
CA LEU A 222 -3.37 17.75 15.66
C LEU A 222 -3.38 16.99 14.33
N ASP A 223 -2.72 17.49 13.27
CA ASP A 223 -2.58 16.78 11.99
C ASP A 223 -1.83 15.44 12.16
N ASP A 224 -0.73 15.42 12.91
CA ASP A 224 0.03 14.22 13.27
C ASP A 224 -0.84 13.22 14.07
N SER A 225 -1.64 13.72 15.02
CA SER A 225 -2.59 12.90 15.78
C SER A 225 -3.70 12.32 14.89
N VAL A 226 -4.20 13.08 13.92
CA VAL A 226 -5.19 12.61 12.94
C VAL A 226 -4.59 11.57 11.98
N ALA A 227 -3.32 11.69 11.60
CA ALA A 227 -2.62 10.69 10.81
C ALA A 227 -2.40 9.39 11.60
N ALA A 228 -2.01 9.48 12.88
CA ALA A 228 -1.90 8.33 13.77
C ALA A 228 -3.24 7.61 13.96
N LEU A 229 -4.32 8.35 14.28
CA LEU A 229 -5.66 7.78 14.46
C LEU A 229 -6.22 7.13 13.18
N LYS A 230 -5.95 7.69 12.00
CA LYS A 230 -6.29 7.02 10.72
C LYS A 230 -5.57 5.68 10.57
N THR A 231 -4.28 5.64 10.90
CA THR A 231 -3.45 4.43 10.83
C THR A 231 -3.97 3.37 11.82
N GLU A 232 -4.37 3.77 13.02
CA GLU A 232 -4.98 2.90 14.02
C GLU A 232 -6.34 2.36 13.55
N ILE A 233 -7.19 3.21 12.95
CA ILE A 233 -8.48 2.77 12.36
C ILE A 233 -8.28 1.74 11.25
N GLU A 234 -7.29 1.92 10.36
CA GLU A 234 -6.99 0.96 9.29
C GLU A 234 -6.43 -0.37 9.86
N GLN A 235 -5.62 -0.33 10.92
CA GLN A 235 -5.18 -1.53 11.63
C GLN A 235 -6.34 -2.25 12.34
N LEU A 236 -7.25 -1.51 12.98
CA LEU A 236 -8.42 -2.08 13.65
C LEU A 236 -9.41 -2.71 12.66
N ASP A 237 -9.62 -2.13 11.47
CA ASP A 237 -10.47 -2.77 10.47
C ASP A 237 -9.80 -4.01 9.84
N GLN A 238 -8.48 -4.01 9.64
CA GLN A 238 -7.74 -5.22 9.27
C GLN A 238 -7.86 -6.33 10.33
N GLN A 239 -7.72 -6.00 11.62
CA GLN A 239 -7.93 -6.96 12.71
C GLN A 239 -9.36 -7.50 12.73
N LYS A 240 -10.36 -6.64 12.54
CA LYS A 240 -11.78 -7.00 12.44
C LYS A 240 -12.08 -7.90 11.23
N GLN A 241 -11.46 -7.64 10.08
CA GLN A 241 -11.58 -8.50 8.89
C GLN A 241 -10.95 -9.88 9.15
N THR A 242 -9.79 -9.94 9.80
CA THR A 242 -9.14 -11.20 10.22
C THR A 242 -10.02 -11.98 11.20
N LEU A 243 -10.51 -11.35 12.27
CA LEU A 243 -11.40 -11.96 13.25
C LEU A 243 -12.73 -12.45 12.63
N ALA A 244 -13.26 -11.74 11.62
CA ALA A 244 -14.43 -12.20 10.88
C ALA A 244 -14.14 -13.46 10.04
N ALA A 245 -12.96 -13.56 9.43
CA ALA A 245 -12.52 -14.75 8.70
C ALA A 245 -12.24 -15.94 9.64
N GLU A 246 -11.61 -15.70 10.79
CA GLU A 246 -11.39 -16.71 11.84
C GLU A 246 -12.73 -17.21 12.43
N LEU A 247 -13.70 -16.31 12.63
CA LEU A 247 -15.06 -16.67 13.07
C LEU A 247 -15.77 -17.52 12.04
N GLN A 248 -15.73 -17.15 10.75
CA GLN A 248 -16.30 -17.97 9.66
C GLN A 248 -15.62 -19.34 9.60
N GLN A 249 -14.29 -19.41 9.62
CA GLN A 249 -13.56 -20.68 9.64
C GLN A 249 -13.93 -21.54 10.86
N THR A 250 -14.22 -20.92 12.01
CA THR A 250 -14.67 -21.63 13.22
C THR A 250 -16.10 -22.17 13.05
N GLN A 251 -16.99 -21.44 12.38
CA GLN A 251 -18.34 -21.89 12.02
C GLN A 251 -18.28 -23.05 11.01
N ASP A 252 -17.49 -22.92 9.95
CA ASP A 252 -17.29 -23.97 8.93
C ASP A 252 -16.75 -25.28 9.57
N ARG A 253 -15.84 -25.15 10.54
CA ARG A 253 -15.31 -26.28 11.31
C ARG A 253 -16.31 -26.87 12.29
N ALA A 254 -17.23 -26.08 12.83
CA ALA A 254 -18.34 -26.59 13.65
C ALA A 254 -19.33 -27.40 12.80
N THR A 255 -19.71 -26.92 11.61
CA THR A 255 -20.57 -27.70 10.70
C THR A 255 -19.88 -28.97 10.21
N GLN A 256 -18.57 -28.94 9.93
CA GLN A 256 -17.79 -30.15 9.63
C GLN A 256 -17.74 -31.13 10.82
N GLN A 257 -17.74 -30.63 12.06
CA GLN A 257 -17.83 -31.50 13.24
C GLN A 257 -19.22 -32.15 13.36
N GLU A 258 -20.31 -31.40 13.13
CA GLU A 258 -21.68 -31.94 13.10
C GLU A 258 -21.84 -33.01 12.00
N GLU A 259 -21.29 -32.77 10.80
CA GLU A 259 -21.26 -33.76 9.70
C GLU A 259 -20.46 -35.02 10.09
N LEU A 260 -19.30 -34.87 10.72
CA LEU A 260 -18.48 -36.00 11.19
C LEU A 260 -19.13 -36.78 12.33
N GLU A 261 -19.82 -36.11 13.26
CA GLU A 261 -20.57 -36.75 14.34
C GLU A 261 -21.78 -37.54 13.79
N ALA A 262 -22.48 -37.00 12.79
CA ALA A 262 -23.53 -37.71 12.08
C ALA A 262 -23.00 -38.95 11.32
N ALA A 263 -21.90 -38.80 10.58
CA ALA A 263 -21.24 -39.91 9.88
C ALA A 263 -20.72 -40.99 10.86
N LEU A 264 -20.20 -40.60 12.03
CA LEU A 264 -19.81 -41.53 13.09
C LEU A 264 -21.01 -42.25 13.71
N ALA A 265 -22.18 -41.62 13.79
CA ALA A 265 -23.41 -42.28 14.23
C ALA A 265 -23.90 -43.31 13.19
N GLU A 266 -23.89 -42.96 11.91
CA GLU A 266 -24.23 -43.89 10.81
C GLU A 266 -23.28 -45.10 10.77
N GLN A 267 -21.96 -44.87 10.84
CA GLN A 267 -20.96 -45.93 10.88
C GLN A 267 -21.07 -46.82 12.14
N ARG A 268 -21.54 -46.28 13.27
CA ARG A 268 -21.86 -47.10 14.46
C ARG A 268 -23.08 -47.99 14.22
N SER A 269 -24.15 -47.45 13.65
CA SER A 269 -25.33 -48.26 13.30
C SER A 269 -25.01 -49.35 12.27
N GLU A 270 -24.15 -49.06 11.29
CA GLU A 270 -23.69 -50.08 10.33
C GLU A 270 -22.76 -51.12 10.98
N LEU A 271 -21.89 -50.73 11.92
CA LEU A 271 -21.11 -51.68 12.72
C LEU A 271 -21.98 -52.55 13.63
N GLU A 272 -23.03 -52.00 14.24
CA GLU A 272 -24.02 -52.77 15.02
C GLU A 272 -24.77 -53.75 14.11
N ARG A 273 -25.19 -53.31 12.91
CA ARG A 273 -25.84 -54.16 11.89
C ARG A 273 -24.93 -55.29 11.43
N LEU A 274 -23.67 -54.99 11.08
CA LEU A 274 -22.66 -55.96 10.66
C LEU A 274 -22.25 -56.91 11.81
N THR A 275 -22.28 -56.46 13.06
CA THR A 275 -22.03 -57.32 14.22
C THR A 275 -23.18 -58.31 14.42
N ALA A 276 -24.43 -57.85 14.32
CA ALA A 276 -25.62 -58.72 14.37
C ALA A 276 -25.66 -59.70 13.18
N GLU A 277 -25.25 -59.27 11.98
CA GLU A 277 -25.08 -60.13 10.81
C GLU A 277 -23.98 -61.17 11.03
N ALA A 278 -22.82 -60.77 11.57
CA ALA A 278 -21.72 -61.68 11.88
C ALA A 278 -22.08 -62.69 12.98
N ASP A 279 -22.87 -62.30 13.99
CA ASP A 279 -23.35 -63.22 15.03
C ASP A 279 -24.45 -64.15 14.52
N SER A 280 -25.32 -63.69 13.61
CA SER A 280 -26.24 -64.58 12.88
C SER A 280 -25.51 -65.58 11.99
N LEU A 281 -24.46 -65.15 11.28
CA LEU A 281 -23.61 -66.03 10.47
C LEU A 281 -22.82 -67.00 11.36
N ARG A 282 -22.37 -66.60 12.56
CA ARG A 282 -21.77 -67.51 13.55
C ARG A 282 -22.77 -68.56 14.03
N GLN A 283 -24.03 -68.19 14.28
CA GLN A 283 -25.09 -69.15 14.62
C GLN A 283 -25.34 -70.13 13.46
N GLN A 284 -25.46 -69.63 12.23
CA GLN A 284 -25.60 -70.48 11.04
C GLN A 284 -24.40 -71.42 10.84
N ILE A 285 -23.16 -70.95 11.06
CA ILE A 285 -21.95 -71.78 11.00
C ILE A 285 -21.93 -72.82 12.11
N ALA A 286 -22.36 -72.49 13.33
CA ALA A 286 -22.45 -73.45 14.43
C ALA A 286 -23.52 -74.52 14.16
N GLU A 287 -24.67 -74.16 13.59
CA GLU A 287 -25.72 -75.09 13.22
C GLU A 287 -25.34 -75.96 12.02
N LEU A 288 -24.69 -75.40 10.99
CA LEU A 288 -24.11 -76.15 9.88
C LEU A 288 -22.96 -77.07 10.34
N SER A 289 -22.18 -76.68 11.34
CA SER A 289 -21.17 -77.56 11.96
C SER A 289 -21.85 -78.71 12.70
N GLY A 290 -22.90 -78.46 13.48
CA GLY A 290 -23.68 -79.50 14.14
C GLY A 290 -24.31 -80.48 13.14
N GLN A 291 -24.84 -79.99 12.01
CA GLN A 291 -25.31 -80.83 10.91
C GLN A 291 -24.17 -81.62 10.26
N SER A 292 -22.98 -81.03 10.11
CA SER A 292 -21.79 -81.73 9.59
C SER A 292 -21.30 -82.83 10.54
N ASP A 293 -21.35 -82.61 11.85
CA ASP A 293 -21.02 -83.60 12.88
C ASP A 293 -22.07 -84.73 12.92
N GLU A 294 -23.36 -84.40 12.73
CA GLU A 294 -24.44 -85.37 12.60
C GLU A 294 -24.30 -86.23 11.32
N PHE A 295 -23.96 -85.62 10.18
CA PHE A 295 -23.62 -86.35 8.95
C PHE A 295 -22.36 -87.21 9.12
N ALA A 296 -21.35 -86.75 9.87
CA ALA A 296 -20.15 -87.54 10.17
C ALA A 296 -20.46 -88.77 11.05
N ALA A 297 -21.32 -88.61 12.06
CA ALA A 297 -21.82 -89.73 12.88
C ALA A 297 -22.66 -90.72 12.04
N GLN A 298 -23.48 -90.21 11.12
CA GLN A 298 -24.27 -91.05 10.20
C GLN A 298 -23.37 -91.80 9.20
N ALA A 299 -22.27 -91.20 8.75
CA ALA A 299 -21.26 -91.85 7.92
C ALA A 299 -20.50 -92.96 8.69
N ALA A 300 -20.16 -92.73 9.97
CA ALA A 300 -19.54 -93.74 10.82
C ALA A 300 -20.44 -94.98 11.00
N LEU A 301 -21.73 -94.78 11.28
CA LEU A 301 -22.71 -95.87 11.40
C LEU A 301 -22.87 -96.65 10.08
N SER A 302 -22.78 -95.97 8.93
CA SER A 302 -22.78 -96.60 7.60
C SER A 302 -21.53 -97.47 7.38
N HIS A 303 -20.37 -97.03 7.86
CA HIS A 303 -19.12 -97.79 7.79
C HIS A 303 -19.14 -99.02 8.72
N GLU A 304 -19.72 -98.91 9.92
CA GLU A 304 -19.88 -100.01 10.86
C GLU A 304 -20.81 -101.11 10.29
N MET A 305 -21.92 -100.74 9.66
CA MET A 305 -22.77 -101.68 8.92
C MET A 305 -22.08 -102.29 7.69
N ALA A 306 -21.15 -101.58 7.05
CA ALA A 306 -20.38 -102.12 5.92
C ALA A 306 -19.37 -103.19 6.38
N GLU A 307 -18.73 -103.00 7.55
CA GLU A 307 -17.83 -103.99 8.15
C GLU A 307 -18.58 -105.24 8.64
N GLU A 308 -19.73 -105.09 9.31
CA GLU A 308 -20.51 -106.26 9.73
C GLU A 308 -21.01 -107.07 8.51
N LYS A 309 -21.44 -106.39 7.45
CA LYS A 309 -21.84 -107.03 6.18
C LYS A 309 -20.69 -107.79 5.51
N ALA A 310 -19.47 -107.26 5.55
CA ALA A 310 -18.28 -107.96 5.04
C ALA A 310 -17.98 -109.22 5.89
N ARG A 311 -18.03 -109.09 7.21
CA ARG A 311 -17.78 -110.17 8.18
C ARG A 311 -18.80 -111.32 8.07
N LEU A 312 -20.07 -110.99 7.82
CA LEU A 312 -21.12 -111.97 7.54
C LEU A 312 -20.91 -112.68 6.19
N ALA A 313 -20.47 -111.97 5.16
CA ALA A 313 -20.15 -112.58 3.86
C ALA A 313 -18.97 -113.57 3.96
N GLU A 314 -17.93 -113.24 4.74
CA GLU A 314 -16.78 -114.11 5.02
C GLU A 314 -17.19 -115.36 5.80
N GLN A 315 -18.05 -115.23 6.83
CA GLN A 315 -18.61 -116.38 7.55
C GLN A 315 -19.45 -117.31 6.65
N VAL A 316 -20.27 -116.75 5.75
CA VAL A 316 -21.07 -117.54 4.80
C VAL A 316 -20.17 -118.26 3.78
N ALA A 317 -19.08 -117.63 3.33
CA ALA A 317 -18.10 -118.28 2.45
C ALA A 317 -17.43 -119.48 3.16
N ALA A 318 -16.94 -119.29 4.38
CA ALA A 318 -16.30 -120.36 5.17
C ALA A 318 -17.27 -121.51 5.52
N GLN A 319 -18.54 -121.23 5.81
CA GLN A 319 -19.55 -122.27 6.01
C GLN A 319 -19.91 -123.01 4.72
N LYS A 320 -19.90 -122.35 3.56
CA LYS A 320 -20.11 -123.00 2.26
C LYS A 320 -18.95 -123.92 1.89
N GLU A 321 -17.71 -123.45 2.06
CA GLU A 321 -16.50 -124.26 1.78
C GLU A 321 -16.43 -125.49 2.69
N THR A 322 -16.71 -125.35 3.99
CA THR A 322 -16.74 -126.50 4.92
C THR A 322 -17.90 -127.46 4.65
N ALA A 323 -19.05 -126.99 4.15
CA ALA A 323 -20.13 -127.86 3.69
C ALA A 323 -19.74 -128.65 2.42
N GLU A 324 -19.06 -128.02 1.46
CA GLU A 324 -18.56 -128.67 0.24
C GLU A 324 -17.45 -129.70 0.56
N GLN A 325 -16.53 -129.38 1.49
CA GLN A 325 -15.52 -130.33 1.99
C GLN A 325 -16.15 -131.53 2.73
N LEU A 326 -17.22 -131.33 3.50
CA LEU A 326 -17.94 -132.42 4.17
C LEU A 326 -18.72 -133.29 3.19
N ALA A 327 -19.36 -132.70 2.18
CA ALA A 327 -20.04 -133.44 1.11
C ALA A 327 -19.07 -134.33 0.32
N ALA A 328 -17.88 -133.81 -0.03
CA ALA A 328 -16.83 -134.59 -0.69
C ALA A 328 -16.35 -135.78 0.16
N ARG A 329 -16.18 -135.59 1.48
CA ARG A 329 -15.80 -136.67 2.39
C ARG A 329 -16.90 -137.73 2.58
N ILE A 330 -18.17 -137.35 2.55
CA ILE A 330 -19.28 -138.31 2.61
C ILE A 330 -19.28 -139.20 1.35
N ALA A 331 -19.14 -138.60 0.16
CA ALA A 331 -19.07 -139.35 -1.10
C ALA A 331 -17.88 -140.34 -1.14
N ASP A 332 -16.69 -139.89 -0.75
CA ASP A 332 -15.48 -140.74 -0.65
C ASP A 332 -15.67 -141.91 0.34
N GLN A 333 -16.33 -141.69 1.47
CA GLN A 333 -16.61 -142.74 2.45
C GLN A 333 -17.75 -143.68 2.02
N GLU A 334 -18.73 -143.22 1.23
CA GLU A 334 -19.77 -144.07 0.63
C GLU A 334 -19.20 -144.97 -0.48
N GLU A 335 -18.29 -144.46 -1.31
CA GLU A 335 -17.57 -145.25 -2.33
C GLU A 335 -16.67 -146.32 -1.68
N GLN A 336 -15.95 -145.97 -0.62
CA GLN A 336 -15.13 -146.91 0.16
C GLN A 336 -15.98 -148.00 0.85
N LEU A 337 -17.19 -147.68 1.33
CA LEU A 337 -18.13 -148.67 1.88
C LEU A 337 -18.65 -149.62 0.80
N ALA A 338 -19.09 -149.10 -0.35
CA ALA A 338 -19.57 -149.92 -1.46
C ALA A 338 -18.48 -150.87 -1.99
N ALA A 339 -17.22 -150.42 -2.05
CA ALA A 339 -16.09 -151.26 -2.41
C ALA A 339 -15.83 -152.38 -1.38
N LEU A 340 -15.99 -152.11 -0.08
CA LEU A 340 -15.81 -153.12 0.97
C LEU A 340 -16.96 -154.15 1.01
N GLU A 341 -18.20 -153.72 0.81
CA GLU A 341 -19.35 -154.64 0.71
C GLU A 341 -19.27 -155.53 -0.55
N GLY A 342 -18.79 -154.99 -1.68
CA GLY A 342 -18.50 -155.76 -2.89
C GLY A 342 -17.45 -156.85 -2.64
N ASN A 343 -16.32 -156.51 -1.98
CA ASN A 343 -15.29 -157.48 -1.62
C ASN A 343 -15.80 -158.56 -0.64
N ALA A 344 -16.71 -158.22 0.28
CA ALA A 344 -17.33 -159.19 1.19
C ALA A 344 -18.26 -160.17 0.44
N ALA A 345 -19.03 -159.70 -0.55
CA ALA A 345 -19.87 -160.54 -1.38
C ALA A 345 -19.05 -161.47 -2.30
N GLU A 346 -17.98 -160.95 -2.91
CA GLU A 346 -17.00 -161.68 -3.73
C GLU A 346 -16.38 -162.85 -2.94
N LEU A 347 -15.86 -162.58 -1.73
CA LEU A 347 -15.28 -163.60 -0.85
C LEU A 347 -16.33 -164.62 -0.36
N THR A 348 -17.57 -164.21 -0.12
CA THR A 348 -18.66 -165.12 0.28
C THR A 348 -19.00 -166.09 -0.86
N SER A 349 -19.14 -165.58 -2.09
CA SER A 349 -19.36 -166.38 -3.30
C SER A 349 -18.23 -167.40 -3.54
N GLN A 350 -16.98 -167.00 -3.32
CA GLN A 350 -15.82 -167.90 -3.44
C GLN A 350 -15.84 -169.00 -2.35
N ILE A 351 -16.25 -168.69 -1.13
CA ILE A 351 -16.42 -169.68 -0.05
C ILE A 351 -17.53 -170.68 -0.38
N GLU A 352 -18.69 -170.23 -0.87
CA GLU A 352 -19.80 -171.10 -1.26
C GLU A 352 -19.42 -172.00 -2.45
N GLN A 353 -18.75 -171.48 -3.48
CA GLN A 353 -18.25 -172.31 -4.59
C GLN A 353 -17.25 -173.39 -4.15
N LEU A 354 -16.42 -173.10 -3.13
CA LEU A 354 -15.46 -174.06 -2.58
C LEU A 354 -16.14 -175.15 -1.74
N ASP A 355 -17.12 -174.79 -0.90
CA ASP A 355 -17.84 -175.77 -0.07
C ASP A 355 -18.80 -176.63 -0.91
N GLU A 356 -19.34 -176.09 -2.01
CA GLU A 356 -20.15 -176.86 -2.96
C GLU A 356 -19.29 -177.84 -3.79
N ARG A 357 -18.14 -177.39 -4.33
CA ARG A 357 -17.15 -178.30 -4.94
C ARG A 357 -16.74 -179.44 -4.00
N LYS A 358 -16.59 -179.14 -2.72
CA LYS A 358 -16.24 -180.09 -1.66
C LYS A 358 -17.37 -181.09 -1.36
N ARG A 359 -18.64 -180.68 -1.44
CA ARG A 359 -19.80 -181.61 -1.44
C ARG A 359 -19.83 -182.49 -2.69
N THR A 360 -19.56 -181.94 -3.88
CA THR A 360 -19.48 -182.72 -5.13
C THR A 360 -18.41 -183.81 -5.02
N LEU A 361 -17.18 -183.45 -4.68
CA LEU A 361 -16.06 -184.39 -4.53
C LEU A 361 -16.29 -185.45 -3.46
N ALA A 362 -16.94 -185.10 -2.33
CA ALA A 362 -17.33 -186.08 -1.32
C ALA A 362 -18.37 -187.08 -1.84
N THR A 363 -19.29 -186.63 -2.70
CA THR A 363 -20.33 -187.47 -3.33
C THR A 363 -19.73 -188.39 -4.39
N GLU A 364 -18.79 -187.90 -5.20
CA GLU A 364 -18.04 -188.70 -6.19
C GLU A 364 -17.18 -189.77 -5.51
N LEU A 365 -16.53 -189.44 -4.38
CA LEU A 365 -15.75 -190.39 -3.59
C LEU A 365 -16.62 -191.52 -3.01
N GLN A 366 -17.83 -191.20 -2.52
CA GLN A 366 -18.78 -192.22 -2.05
C GLN A 366 -19.22 -193.14 -3.20
N GLN A 367 -19.54 -192.59 -4.37
CA GLN A 367 -19.89 -193.40 -5.55
C GLN A 367 -18.74 -194.30 -6.03
N ALA A 368 -17.48 -193.89 -5.83
CA ALA A 368 -16.32 -194.74 -6.12
C ALA A 368 -16.22 -195.93 -5.15
N GLN A 369 -16.50 -195.72 -3.86
CA GLN A 369 -16.53 -196.78 -2.85
C GLN A 369 -17.70 -197.76 -3.06
N ASP A 370 -18.89 -197.25 -3.38
CA ASP A 370 -20.06 -198.08 -3.66
C ASP A 370 -19.85 -198.96 -4.93
N ARG A 371 -19.16 -198.43 -5.95
CA ARG A 371 -18.75 -199.21 -7.14
C ARG A 371 -17.75 -200.32 -6.79
N ALA A 372 -16.78 -200.06 -5.92
CA ALA A 372 -15.84 -201.09 -5.47
C ALA A 372 -16.56 -202.22 -4.70
N ALA A 373 -17.56 -201.89 -3.88
CA ALA A 373 -18.39 -202.88 -3.20
C ALA A 373 -19.24 -203.72 -4.18
N GLN A 374 -19.81 -203.09 -5.21
CA GLN A 374 -20.55 -203.81 -6.28
C GLN A 374 -19.62 -204.73 -7.09
N GLN A 375 -18.38 -204.34 -7.33
CA GLN A 375 -17.40 -205.15 -8.07
C GLN A 375 -17.02 -206.43 -7.31
N ALA A 376 -16.82 -206.35 -5.98
CA ALA A 376 -16.60 -207.52 -5.14
C ALA A 376 -17.80 -208.50 -5.15
N ALA A 377 -19.04 -207.98 -5.09
CA ALA A 377 -20.24 -208.79 -5.19
C ALA A 377 -20.42 -209.48 -6.56
N LEU A 378 -19.88 -208.88 -7.63
CA LEU A 378 -19.85 -209.48 -8.97
C LEU A 378 -18.85 -210.62 -9.10
N GLU A 379 -17.71 -210.56 -8.41
CA GLU A 379 -16.76 -211.69 -8.34
C GLU A 379 -17.34 -212.86 -7.54
N GLU A 380 -18.08 -212.60 -6.46
CA GLU A 380 -18.82 -213.63 -5.71
C GLU A 380 -19.98 -214.24 -6.54
N ALA A 381 -20.60 -213.47 -7.44
CA ALA A 381 -21.56 -214.02 -8.40
C ALA A 381 -20.87 -214.90 -9.48
N LEU A 382 -19.65 -214.57 -9.90
CA LEU A 382 -18.90 -215.34 -10.90
C LEU A 382 -18.33 -216.66 -10.36
N THR A 383 -17.93 -216.72 -9.08
CA THR A 383 -17.59 -218.02 -8.45
C THR A 383 -18.82 -218.92 -8.37
N LYS A 384 -20.00 -218.34 -8.09
CA LYS A 384 -21.28 -219.05 -8.07
C LYS A 384 -21.70 -219.59 -9.43
N GLN A 385 -21.57 -218.81 -10.51
CA GLN A 385 -21.85 -219.30 -11.88
C GLN A 385 -20.86 -220.36 -12.38
N ARG A 386 -19.59 -220.35 -11.93
CA ARG A 386 -18.65 -221.41 -12.30
C ARG A 386 -19.06 -222.77 -11.71
N ALA A 387 -19.61 -222.81 -10.50
CA ALA A 387 -20.21 -224.04 -9.95
C ALA A 387 -21.44 -224.51 -10.75
N GLU A 388 -22.23 -223.58 -11.33
CA GLU A 388 -23.34 -223.95 -12.23
C GLU A 388 -22.85 -224.54 -13.57
N LEU A 389 -21.68 -224.14 -14.07
CA LEU A 389 -21.08 -224.70 -15.29
C LEU A 389 -20.53 -226.12 -15.10
N GLU A 390 -20.05 -226.48 -13.90
CA GLU A 390 -19.78 -227.89 -13.56
C GLU A 390 -21.09 -228.72 -13.57
N GLY A 391 -22.20 -228.12 -13.11
CA GLY A 391 -23.55 -228.69 -13.19
C GLY A 391 -24.16 -228.78 -14.61
N LEU A 392 -23.70 -227.97 -15.56
CA LEU A 392 -24.13 -228.03 -16.97
C LEU A 392 -23.25 -228.94 -17.84
N THR A 393 -21.95 -229.05 -17.54
CA THR A 393 -21.03 -229.93 -18.31
C THR A 393 -21.32 -231.41 -18.03
N THR A 394 -21.65 -231.75 -16.78
CA THR A 394 -22.21 -233.07 -16.42
C THR A 394 -23.53 -233.37 -17.14
N LYS A 395 -24.32 -232.34 -17.47
CA LYS A 395 -25.57 -232.43 -18.26
C LYS A 395 -25.32 -232.61 -19.77
N ALA A 396 -24.25 -232.06 -20.32
CA ALA A 396 -23.87 -232.23 -21.73
C ALA A 396 -23.51 -233.70 -22.06
N ASN A 397 -22.82 -234.39 -21.14
CA ASN A 397 -22.54 -235.83 -21.27
C ASN A 397 -23.82 -236.67 -21.30
N SER A 398 -24.87 -236.28 -20.57
CA SER A 398 -26.18 -236.94 -20.61
C SER A 398 -26.91 -236.74 -21.94
N LEU A 399 -26.83 -235.55 -22.54
CA LEU A 399 -27.56 -235.24 -23.78
C LEU A 399 -26.94 -235.87 -25.05
N ARG A 400 -25.61 -236.03 -25.13
CA ARG A 400 -25.01 -236.68 -26.33
C ARG A 400 -25.22 -238.19 -26.40
N GLN A 401 -25.52 -238.86 -25.29
CA GLN A 401 -26.05 -240.23 -25.35
C GLN A 401 -27.45 -240.29 -26.00
N GLN A 402 -28.30 -239.26 -25.82
CA GLN A 402 -29.65 -239.22 -26.40
C GLN A 402 -29.66 -238.95 -27.92
N VAL A 403 -28.61 -238.36 -28.48
CA VAL A 403 -28.50 -238.08 -29.93
C VAL A 403 -28.11 -239.33 -30.73
N ALA A 404 -27.51 -240.35 -30.10
CA ALA A 404 -27.21 -241.62 -30.75
C ALA A 404 -28.48 -242.42 -31.14
N GLU A 405 -29.59 -242.19 -30.42
CA GLU A 405 -30.81 -242.99 -30.53
C GLU A 405 -31.74 -242.54 -31.69
N LEU A 406 -31.85 -241.22 -31.94
CA LEU A 406 -32.93 -240.66 -32.77
C LEU A 406 -32.64 -240.65 -34.28
N THR A 407 -31.49 -240.14 -34.73
CA THR A 407 -31.26 -239.92 -36.18
C THR A 407 -30.99 -241.22 -36.96
N SER A 408 -30.85 -242.35 -36.26
CA SER A 408 -30.94 -243.70 -36.84
C SER A 408 -32.23 -243.91 -37.65
N GLN A 409 -33.32 -243.21 -37.31
CA GLN A 409 -34.62 -243.34 -37.98
C GLN A 409 -34.79 -242.45 -39.23
N GLN A 410 -33.99 -241.40 -39.46
CA GLN A 410 -34.13 -240.56 -40.66
C GLN A 410 -33.39 -241.15 -41.88
N GLN A 411 -33.64 -242.44 -42.14
CA GLN A 411 -33.17 -243.11 -43.36
C GLN A 411 -33.88 -242.58 -44.61
N SER A 412 -33.22 -242.82 -45.75
CA SER A 412 -33.73 -242.81 -47.13
C SER A 412 -33.77 -241.46 -47.87
N LEU A 413 -33.37 -241.55 -49.15
CA LEU A 413 -33.67 -240.62 -50.25
C LEU A 413 -33.13 -239.18 -50.18
N GLN A 414 -31.84 -238.99 -49.84
CA GLN A 414 -30.86 -238.41 -50.77
C GLN A 414 -29.41 -238.55 -50.28
N SER A 415 -28.45 -238.52 -51.22
CA SER A 415 -27.06 -238.95 -51.05
C SER A 415 -26.19 -238.44 -52.20
N PRO A 416 -24.83 -238.57 -52.17
CA PRO A 416 -23.90 -238.59 -51.04
C PRO A 416 -22.75 -237.55 -51.22
N THR A 417 -21.71 -237.59 -50.37
CA THR A 417 -20.34 -237.05 -50.58
C THR A 417 -20.14 -235.52 -50.75
N ALA A 418 -19.05 -234.87 -50.29
CA ALA A 418 -18.01 -235.23 -49.32
C ALA A 418 -17.15 -233.98 -48.93
N ALA A 419 -16.37 -234.11 -47.84
CA ALA A 419 -15.06 -233.45 -47.57
C ALA A 419 -14.94 -231.95 -47.13
N LEU A 420 -14.13 -231.73 -46.05
CA LEU A 420 -13.27 -230.54 -45.72
C LEU A 420 -13.94 -229.16 -45.41
N ALA A 421 -13.34 -228.13 -44.76
CA ALA A 421 -12.30 -227.96 -43.70
C ALA A 421 -12.15 -226.45 -43.22
N GLU A 422 -11.62 -226.18 -42.00
CA GLU A 422 -10.76 -225.01 -41.54
C GLU A 422 -11.22 -223.50 -41.65
N PRO A 423 -10.48 -222.41 -41.23
CA PRO A 423 -9.66 -222.07 -39.99
C PRO A 423 -9.68 -220.56 -39.42
N GLU A 424 -8.86 -220.23 -38.38
CA GLU A 424 -8.06 -218.94 -38.06
C GLU A 424 -8.62 -217.65 -37.25
N PRO A 425 -7.86 -216.53 -36.87
CA PRO A 425 -7.04 -216.29 -35.60
C PRO A 425 -6.89 -214.82 -34.91
N GLU A 426 -6.09 -214.65 -33.79
CA GLU A 426 -5.23 -213.48 -33.19
C GLU A 426 -5.75 -212.01 -32.74
N ALA A 427 -5.09 -211.03 -31.99
CA ALA A 427 -3.98 -210.88 -30.94
C ALA A 427 -3.73 -209.41 -30.27
N GLU A 428 -2.97 -209.29 -29.12
CA GLU A 428 -2.06 -208.23 -28.42
C GLU A 428 -2.31 -206.73 -27.86
N ALA A 429 -1.76 -206.41 -26.63
CA ALA A 429 -0.93 -205.29 -25.92
C ALA A 429 -1.03 -203.67 -25.81
N THR A 430 -0.52 -203.04 -24.67
CA THR A 430 0.19 -201.65 -24.40
C THR A 430 -0.36 -200.44 -23.46
N ALA A 431 0.33 -199.23 -23.26
CA ALA A 431 0.26 -198.27 -22.03
C ALA A 431 0.37 -196.62 -22.02
N PRO A 432 1.27 -195.77 -21.32
CA PRO A 432 0.95 -194.53 -20.44
C PRO A 432 1.83 -193.15 -20.41
N ALA A 433 1.54 -192.05 -19.58
CA ALA A 433 2.44 -190.91 -18.96
C ALA A 433 1.92 -189.40 -18.61
N GLU A 434 2.77 -188.30 -18.38
CA GLU A 434 2.65 -187.07 -17.43
C GLU A 434 3.23 -185.57 -17.76
N ILE A 435 3.24 -184.52 -16.80
CA ILE A 435 4.11 -183.22 -16.59
C ILE A 435 3.69 -181.71 -17.06
N ILE A 436 4.09 -180.41 -16.65
CA ILE A 436 4.55 -179.55 -15.42
C ILE A 436 4.79 -177.92 -15.60
N ASN A 437 4.97 -177.01 -14.54
CA ASN A 437 5.69 -175.61 -14.36
C ASN A 437 5.07 -174.10 -14.26
N ALA A 438 5.84 -173.00 -13.82
CA ALA A 438 5.44 -171.56 -13.40
C ALA A 438 6.53 -170.32 -13.41
N ALA A 439 6.23 -168.99 -13.05
CA ALA A 439 7.08 -167.82 -12.42
C ALA A 439 7.27 -166.28 -12.98
N GLU A 440 7.55 -165.26 -12.08
CA GLU A 440 8.36 -163.91 -12.00
C GLU A 440 8.23 -162.41 -12.63
N ALA A 441 8.50 -161.34 -11.78
CA ALA A 441 9.23 -159.95 -11.72
C ALA A 441 9.32 -158.62 -12.66
N ASP A 442 9.45 -157.39 -12.04
CA ASP A 442 10.38 -156.14 -12.25
C ASP A 442 10.04 -154.68 -12.94
N PRO A 443 10.90 -153.57 -13.11
CA PRO A 443 10.58 -152.08 -12.81
C PRO A 443 11.19 -150.81 -13.63
N ALA A 444 11.05 -149.52 -13.15
CA ALA A 444 11.93 -148.24 -13.27
C ALA A 444 11.59 -146.92 -14.19
N PRO A 445 12.41 -145.80 -14.39
CA PRO A 445 12.00 -144.32 -14.24
C PRO A 445 12.46 -143.17 -15.29
N GLU A 446 12.34 -141.83 -14.96
CA GLU A 446 13.05 -140.53 -15.44
C GLU A 446 12.31 -139.20 -15.94
N MET A 447 13.01 -138.10 -16.40
CA MET A 447 12.61 -136.62 -16.44
C MET A 447 12.61 -135.84 -17.82
N THR A 448 11.98 -134.62 -17.95
CA THR A 448 12.36 -133.44 -18.85
C THR A 448 11.49 -132.13 -18.73
N GLY A 449 11.75 -131.06 -19.54
CA GLY A 449 11.11 -129.70 -19.50
C GLY A 449 10.68 -129.07 -20.86
N GLN A 450 10.21 -127.80 -20.89
CA GLN A 450 9.36 -127.21 -21.97
C GLN A 450 10.04 -126.40 -23.12
N PRO A 451 9.45 -126.38 -24.35
CA PRO A 451 9.96 -125.66 -25.55
C PRO A 451 9.59 -124.16 -25.64
N ARG A 452 10.14 -123.45 -26.65
CA ARG A 452 10.07 -121.97 -26.83
C ARG A 452 9.60 -121.55 -28.23
N GLU A 453 9.00 -120.36 -28.38
CA GLU A 453 8.44 -119.90 -29.66
C GLU A 453 9.53 -119.46 -30.68
N PRO A 454 9.47 -119.86 -31.96
CA PRO A 454 10.50 -119.53 -32.97
C PRO A 454 10.71 -118.04 -33.24
N SER A 455 9.64 -117.24 -33.22
CA SER A 455 9.66 -115.79 -33.51
C SER A 455 10.63 -115.04 -32.59
N VAL A 456 10.52 -115.30 -31.28
CA VAL A 456 11.34 -114.68 -30.23
C VAL A 456 12.79 -115.16 -30.31
N VAL A 457 13.02 -116.43 -30.69
CA VAL A 457 14.37 -116.98 -30.92
C VAL A 457 15.06 -116.31 -32.10
N ASP A 458 14.34 -116.07 -33.21
CA ASP A 458 14.88 -115.38 -34.38
C ASP A 458 15.24 -113.91 -34.08
N GLU A 459 14.38 -113.19 -33.36
CA GLU A 459 14.67 -111.80 -32.94
C GLU A 459 15.88 -111.71 -32.00
N ALA A 460 15.97 -112.62 -31.01
CA ALA A 460 17.11 -112.70 -30.10
C ALA A 460 18.44 -113.03 -30.80
N LEU A 461 18.42 -113.85 -31.85
CA LEU A 461 19.62 -114.16 -32.64
C LEU A 461 20.02 -113.02 -33.59
N ALA A 462 19.05 -112.30 -34.17
CA ALA A 462 19.31 -111.21 -35.12
C ALA A 462 20.08 -110.03 -34.51
N VAL A 463 19.88 -109.75 -33.21
CA VAL A 463 20.54 -108.64 -32.49
C VAL A 463 21.88 -109.06 -31.87
N MET A 464 22.22 -110.36 -31.87
CA MET A 464 23.32 -110.88 -31.04
C MET A 464 24.73 -110.63 -31.64
N PRO A 465 25.63 -109.91 -30.94
CA PRO A 465 26.97 -109.65 -31.42
C PRO A 465 27.86 -110.90 -31.35
N GLY A 466 28.77 -111.06 -32.33
CA GLY A 466 29.85 -112.05 -32.29
C GLY A 466 29.45 -113.50 -32.61
N LEU A 467 28.32 -113.70 -33.30
CA LEU A 467 27.90 -114.97 -33.86
C LEU A 467 28.90 -115.52 -34.90
N PRO A 468 29.07 -116.85 -35.02
CA PRO A 468 29.82 -117.45 -36.13
C PRO A 468 29.10 -117.23 -37.46
N GLY A 469 29.85 -116.87 -38.50
CA GLY A 469 29.33 -116.59 -39.85
C GLY A 469 28.96 -117.82 -40.69
N ASP A 470 28.95 -119.02 -40.11
CA ASP A 470 28.50 -120.24 -40.78
C ASP A 470 26.98 -120.39 -40.58
N PRO A 471 26.16 -120.27 -41.64
CA PRO A 471 24.70 -120.33 -41.52
C PRO A 471 24.20 -121.71 -41.05
N THR A 472 24.96 -122.78 -41.28
CA THR A 472 24.60 -124.14 -40.87
C THR A 472 24.62 -124.27 -39.34
N LEU A 473 25.59 -123.65 -38.70
CA LEU A 473 25.71 -123.59 -37.24
C LEU A 473 24.64 -122.68 -36.61
N LEU A 474 24.29 -121.57 -37.27
CA LEU A 474 23.20 -120.69 -36.82
C LEU A 474 21.85 -121.41 -36.79
N THR A 475 21.53 -122.21 -37.81
CA THR A 475 20.30 -123.01 -37.84
C THR A 475 20.27 -124.07 -36.72
N GLN A 476 21.40 -124.71 -36.43
CA GLN A 476 21.49 -125.68 -35.32
C GLN A 476 21.30 -125.02 -33.94
N LEU A 477 21.83 -123.82 -33.73
CA LEU A 477 21.63 -123.04 -32.50
C LEU A 477 20.15 -122.69 -32.30
N ARG A 478 19.52 -122.16 -33.36
CA ARG A 478 18.11 -121.79 -33.41
C ARG A 478 17.19 -122.97 -33.06
N ASP A 479 17.38 -124.11 -33.74
CA ASP A 479 16.53 -125.30 -33.56
C ASP A 479 16.69 -125.95 -32.19
N ALA A 480 17.84 -125.81 -31.53
CA ALA A 480 18.03 -126.24 -30.15
C ALA A 480 17.25 -125.33 -29.17
N LEU A 481 17.40 -124.00 -29.30
CA LEU A 481 16.72 -123.02 -28.46
C LEU A 481 15.18 -123.15 -28.55
N ILE A 482 14.64 -123.39 -29.75
CA ILE A 482 13.20 -123.64 -29.98
C ILE A 482 12.72 -124.89 -29.25
N LYS A 483 13.52 -125.97 -29.22
CA LYS A 483 13.18 -127.22 -28.51
C LYS A 483 13.23 -127.10 -26.98
N GLY A 484 13.67 -125.96 -26.44
CA GLY A 484 13.83 -125.73 -25.00
C GLY A 484 15.24 -126.02 -24.46
N ASP A 485 16.22 -126.34 -25.32
CA ASP A 485 17.61 -126.47 -24.86
C ASP A 485 18.11 -125.12 -24.33
N CYS A 486 18.62 -125.15 -23.10
CA CYS A 486 19.00 -123.97 -22.35
C CYS A 486 20.12 -123.18 -23.07
N PRO A 487 20.10 -121.82 -23.10
CA PRO A 487 20.97 -121.04 -23.97
C PRO A 487 22.48 -121.29 -23.81
N ALA A 488 22.95 -121.54 -22.59
CA ALA A 488 24.35 -121.91 -22.35
C ALA A 488 24.72 -123.26 -22.99
N THR A 489 23.85 -124.27 -22.84
CA THR A 489 24.02 -125.60 -23.43
C THR A 489 23.99 -125.53 -24.95
N ALA A 490 22.99 -124.85 -25.54
CA ALA A 490 22.85 -124.70 -26.98
C ALA A 490 24.08 -123.99 -27.61
N LEU A 491 24.53 -122.87 -27.03
CA LEU A 491 25.67 -122.10 -27.56
C LEU A 491 27.01 -122.83 -27.38
N SER A 492 27.20 -123.57 -26.28
CA SER A 492 28.44 -124.31 -25.99
C SER A 492 28.74 -125.49 -26.93
N ARG A 493 27.72 -126.03 -27.62
CA ARG A 493 27.89 -127.05 -28.66
C ARG A 493 28.44 -126.49 -29.97
N ILE A 494 28.38 -125.18 -30.16
CA ILE A 494 28.59 -124.51 -31.45
C ILE A 494 29.76 -123.51 -31.43
N GLN A 495 30.04 -122.88 -30.29
CA GLN A 495 31.16 -121.95 -30.14
C GLN A 495 31.95 -122.23 -28.86
N GLN A 496 33.22 -122.61 -29.01
CA GLN A 496 34.17 -122.76 -27.90
C GLN A 496 35.48 -122.01 -28.23
N PRO A 497 35.99 -121.13 -27.34
CA PRO A 497 35.34 -120.65 -26.11
C PRO A 497 34.07 -119.85 -26.40
N ILE A 498 33.08 -119.96 -25.52
CA ILE A 498 31.78 -119.28 -25.66
C ILE A 498 31.98 -117.76 -25.57
N ASN A 499 31.47 -116.98 -26.53
CA ASN A 499 31.46 -115.54 -26.39
C ASN A 499 30.47 -115.12 -25.29
N ARG A 500 31.00 -114.57 -24.19
CA ARG A 500 30.24 -114.18 -23.01
C ARG A 500 29.22 -113.06 -23.28
N GLN A 501 29.49 -112.16 -24.22
CA GLN A 501 28.51 -111.12 -24.59
C GLN A 501 27.32 -111.72 -25.34
N SER A 502 27.57 -112.66 -26.25
CA SER A 502 26.53 -113.40 -26.96
C SER A 502 25.65 -114.19 -25.98
N LEU A 503 26.26 -114.97 -25.07
CA LEU A 503 25.50 -115.73 -24.07
C LEU A 503 24.62 -114.83 -23.17
N LEU A 504 25.14 -113.70 -22.70
CA LEU A 504 24.36 -112.75 -21.90
C LEU A 504 23.22 -112.10 -22.69
N SER A 505 23.44 -111.81 -23.98
CA SER A 505 22.40 -111.29 -24.88
C SER A 505 21.26 -112.30 -25.07
N LEU A 506 21.57 -113.57 -25.32
CA LEU A 506 20.58 -114.66 -25.44
C LEU A 506 19.77 -114.87 -24.15
N ILE A 507 20.44 -114.91 -22.99
CA ILE A 507 19.74 -115.07 -21.69
C ILE A 507 18.85 -113.85 -21.40
N SER A 508 19.27 -112.64 -21.80
CA SER A 508 18.47 -111.42 -21.61
C SER A 508 17.21 -111.34 -22.47
N HIS A 509 17.16 -112.01 -23.63
CA HIS A 509 16.00 -111.98 -24.54
C HIS A 509 15.11 -113.23 -24.42
N LEU A 510 15.69 -114.40 -24.16
CA LEU A 510 14.96 -115.67 -24.10
C LEU A 510 14.71 -116.18 -22.68
N GLY A 511 15.27 -115.53 -21.66
CA GLY A 511 15.22 -115.99 -20.28
C GLY A 511 16.12 -117.19 -19.98
N SER A 512 16.48 -117.33 -18.71
CA SER A 512 17.24 -118.45 -18.18
C SER A 512 16.47 -119.78 -18.30
N CYS A 513 17.23 -120.88 -18.32
CA CYS A 513 16.88 -122.04 -17.50
C CYS A 513 17.62 -121.84 -16.16
#